data_AF-A0A963PVN5-F1
#
_entry.id   AF-A0A963PVN5-F1
#
_cell.length_a   1.000
_cell.length_b   1.000
_cell.length_c   1.000
_cell.angle_alpha   90.00
_cell.angle_beta   90.00
_cell.angle_gamma   90.00
#
_symmetry.space_group_name_H-M   'P 1'
#
loop_
_entity.id
_entity.type
_entity.pdbx_description
1 polymer ?
#
loop_
_entity_poly.entity_id
_entity_poly.type
_entity_poly.pdbx_seq_one_letter_code
_entity_poly.pdbx_strand_id
1 'polypeptide(L)'
;SKRTGPDLARVGGKYNDEWHRIHLINPRDLVPESNMPAYPWLEKGTIDGAALAANMRALRTVGVPYTDAQIAAAAEEVKGKTEMDATIAYLQVLGLALK
;
A
#
# COMPACT_ATOMS: atom_id res chain seq x y z
N SER A 1 0.64 19.37 6.97
CA SER A 1 -0.24 19.47 5.80
C SER A 1 0.48 20.21 4.70
N LYS A 2 0.92 19.53 3.64
CA LYS A 2 1.57 20.13 2.47
C LYS A 2 1.27 19.24 1.26
N ARG A 3 1.11 19.84 0.08
CA ARG A 3 0.97 19.11 -1.20
C ARG A 3 2.16 19.45 -2.06
N THR A 4 3.10 18.50 -2.15
CA THR A 4 4.23 18.58 -3.09
C THR A 4 3.91 17.79 -4.37
N GLY A 5 3.10 16.73 -4.24
CA GLY A 5 2.39 16.06 -5.32
C GLY A 5 0.87 16.16 -5.16
N PRO A 6 0.09 15.47 -6.02
CA PRO A 6 -1.37 15.44 -5.95
C PRO A 6 -1.91 14.84 -4.66
N ASP A 7 -3.19 15.11 -4.37
CA ASP A 7 -3.92 14.49 -3.28
C ASP A 7 -4.21 13.01 -3.57
N LEU A 8 -4.07 12.14 -2.57
CA LEU A 8 -4.23 10.69 -2.71
C LEU A 8 -5.56 10.15 -2.17
N ALA A 9 -6.41 10.97 -1.55
CA ALA A 9 -7.58 10.50 -0.81
C ALA A 9 -8.61 9.72 -1.66
N ARG A 10 -8.56 9.86 -2.99
CA ARG A 10 -9.46 9.19 -3.95
C ARG A 10 -8.74 8.61 -5.16
N VAL A 11 -7.52 8.10 -4.98
CA VAL A 11 -6.74 7.49 -6.08
C VAL A 11 -7.16 6.06 -6.40
N GLY A 12 -7.89 5.39 -5.51
CA GLY A 12 -8.33 4.00 -5.70
C GLY A 12 -9.10 3.78 -7.01
N GLY A 13 -8.61 2.86 -7.83
CA GLY A 13 -9.16 2.52 -9.15
C GLY A 13 -8.98 3.58 -10.23
N LYS A 14 -8.26 4.69 -9.96
CA LYS A 14 -7.98 5.72 -10.98
C LYS A 14 -6.89 5.29 -11.95
N TYR A 15 -5.89 4.57 -11.47
CA TYR A 15 -4.81 3.98 -12.25
C TYR A 15 -4.75 2.48 -11.98
N ASN A 16 -4.24 1.70 -12.93
CA ASN A 16 -4.04 0.26 -12.72
C ASN A 16 -2.75 -0.01 -11.91
N ASP A 17 -2.60 -1.24 -11.43
CA ASP A 17 -1.47 -1.65 -10.59
C ASP A 17 -0.12 -1.48 -11.30
N GLU A 18 -0.08 -1.71 -12.61
CA GLU A 18 1.13 -1.57 -13.41
C GLU A 18 1.59 -0.11 -13.51
N TRP A 19 0.66 0.82 -13.70
CA TRP A 19 0.95 2.26 -13.66
C TRP A 19 1.54 2.62 -12.31
N HIS A 20 0.96 2.14 -11.21
CA HIS A 20 1.49 2.39 -9.86
C HIS A 20 2.90 1.81 -9.67
N ARG A 21 3.16 0.59 -10.17
CA ARG A 21 4.48 -0.05 -10.10
C ARG A 21 5.53 0.76 -10.86
N ILE A 22 5.29 1.08 -12.13
CA ILE A 22 6.22 1.87 -12.96
C ILE A 22 6.44 3.25 -12.32
N HIS A 23 5.36 3.92 -11.91
CA HIS A 23 5.46 5.24 -11.27
C HIS A 23 6.27 5.20 -9.96
N LEU A 24 6.14 4.15 -9.14
CA LEU A 24 6.92 4.02 -7.91
C LEU A 24 8.38 3.66 -8.18
N ILE A 25 8.66 2.85 -9.20
CA ILE A 25 10.05 2.52 -9.62
C ILE A 25 10.77 3.77 -10.09
N ASN A 26 10.16 4.52 -11.01
CA ASN A 26 10.68 5.78 -11.51
C ASN A 26 9.54 6.68 -12.01
N PRO A 27 9.11 7.68 -11.20
CA PRO A 27 7.99 8.55 -11.56
C PRO A 27 8.16 9.28 -12.90
N ARG A 28 9.42 9.54 -13.29
CA ARG A 28 9.77 10.30 -14.49
C ARG A 28 9.52 9.54 -15.80
N ASP A 29 9.32 8.21 -15.73
CA ASP A 29 9.02 7.40 -16.91
C ASP A 29 7.58 7.58 -17.39
N LEU A 30 6.65 7.95 -16.49
CA LEU A 30 5.25 8.23 -16.82
C LEU A 30 4.90 9.73 -16.74
N VAL A 31 5.61 10.47 -15.88
CA VAL A 31 5.41 11.91 -15.68
C VAL A 31 6.78 12.59 -15.66
N PRO A 32 7.31 13.01 -16.82
CA PRO A 32 8.69 13.50 -16.96
C PRO A 32 9.07 14.64 -15.99
N GLU A 33 8.11 15.52 -15.69
CA GLU A 33 8.26 16.65 -14.77
C GLU A 33 8.09 16.28 -13.28
N SER A 34 7.89 15.00 -12.96
CA SER A 34 7.64 14.57 -11.58
C SER A 34 8.81 14.91 -10.66
N ASN A 35 8.50 15.58 -9.55
CA ASN A 35 9.44 15.83 -8.46
C ASN A 35 9.46 14.70 -7.42
N MET A 36 8.63 13.66 -7.59
CA MET A 36 8.55 12.53 -6.69
C MET A 36 9.88 11.74 -6.69
N PRO A 37 10.39 11.31 -5.52
CA PRO A 37 11.51 10.37 -5.46
C PRO A 37 11.15 9.02 -6.07
N ALA A 38 12.16 8.31 -6.58
CA ALA A 38 12.03 6.91 -6.98
C ALA A 38 12.08 6.00 -5.74
N TYR A 39 11.26 4.93 -5.73
CA TYR A 39 11.15 3.94 -4.65
C TYR A 39 11.40 2.49 -5.14
N PRO A 40 12.44 2.19 -5.93
CA PRO A 40 12.66 0.86 -6.52
C PRO A 40 12.99 -0.22 -5.48
N TRP A 41 13.41 0.15 -4.27
CA TRP A 41 13.71 -0.82 -3.21
C TRP A 41 12.46 -1.57 -2.71
N LEU A 42 11.27 -1.02 -2.92
CA LEU A 42 10.00 -1.66 -2.54
C LEU A 42 9.79 -3.01 -3.25
N GLU A 43 10.42 -3.23 -4.40
CA GLU A 43 10.37 -4.52 -5.11
C GLU A 43 11.22 -5.61 -4.43
N LYS A 44 12.15 -5.22 -3.56
CA LYS A 44 13.08 -6.14 -2.89
C LYS A 44 12.66 -6.45 -1.46
N GLY A 45 11.98 -5.50 -0.79
CA GLY A 45 11.49 -5.69 0.57
C GLY A 45 10.33 -6.69 0.60
N THR A 46 10.39 -7.68 1.48
CA THR A 46 9.31 -8.64 1.72
C THR A 46 8.53 -8.27 2.97
N ILE A 47 7.23 -8.55 2.99
CA ILE A 47 6.40 -8.29 4.17
C ILE A 47 6.68 -9.29 5.29
N ASP A 48 6.91 -8.77 6.51
CA ASP A 48 6.95 -9.58 7.72
C ASP A 48 5.51 -9.89 8.21
N GLY A 49 5.05 -11.10 7.91
CA GLY A 49 3.73 -11.59 8.32
C GLY A 49 3.54 -11.68 9.85
N ALA A 50 4.61 -11.89 10.62
CA ALA A 50 4.52 -11.95 12.08
C ALA A 50 4.26 -10.56 12.66
N ALA A 51 4.97 -9.54 12.16
CA ALA A 51 4.75 -8.15 12.51
C ALA A 51 3.33 -7.68 12.11
N LEU A 52 2.82 -8.12 10.96
CA LEU A 52 1.46 -7.78 10.52
C LEU A 52 0.39 -8.28 11.50
N ALA A 53 0.45 -9.54 11.92
CA ALA A 53 -0.50 -10.09 12.89
C ALA A 53 -0.43 -9.36 14.24
N ALA A 54 0.76 -8.94 14.68
CA ALA A 54 0.93 -8.12 15.88
C ALA A 54 0.27 -6.74 15.71
N ASN A 55 0.47 -6.08 14.56
CA ASN A 55 -0.15 -4.79 14.25
C ASN A 55 -1.68 -4.88 14.21
N MET A 56 -2.25 -5.93 13.61
CA MET A 56 -3.71 -6.12 13.58
C MET A 56 -4.30 -6.30 14.98
N ARG A 57 -3.61 -7.02 15.88
CA ARG A 57 -4.02 -7.12 17.29
C ARG A 57 -3.98 -5.75 17.98
N ALA A 58 -2.93 -4.97 17.76
CA ALA A 58 -2.82 -3.61 18.30
C ALA A 58 -3.94 -2.71 17.75
N LEU A 59 -4.22 -2.73 16.45
CA LEU A 59 -5.34 -2.00 15.84
C LEU A 59 -6.69 -2.42 16.42
N ARG A 60 -6.86 -3.71 16.74
CA ARG A 60 -8.06 -4.19 17.43
C ARG A 60 -8.23 -3.57 18.82
N THR A 61 -7.14 -3.37 19.56
CA THR A 61 -7.23 -2.72 20.88
C THR A 61 -7.70 -1.26 20.82
N VAL A 62 -7.49 -0.58 19.69
CA VAL A 62 -7.96 0.80 19.46
C VAL A 62 -9.27 0.88 18.67
N GLY A 63 -9.99 -0.24 18.53
CA GLY A 63 -11.36 -0.29 18.01
C GLY A 63 -11.51 -0.68 16.54
N VAL A 64 -10.43 -1.05 15.84
CA VAL A 64 -10.56 -1.60 14.48
C VAL A 64 -11.11 -3.03 14.56
N PRO A 65 -12.23 -3.36 13.91
CA PRO A 65 -12.97 -4.61 14.15
C PRO A 65 -12.37 -5.82 13.41
N TYR A 66 -11.08 -6.12 13.62
CA TYR A 66 -10.44 -7.33 13.09
C TYR A 66 -10.92 -8.58 13.82
N THR A 67 -11.28 -9.62 13.04
CA THR A 67 -11.66 -10.93 13.58
C THR A 67 -10.43 -11.81 13.84
N ASP A 68 -10.58 -12.82 14.71
CA ASP A 68 -9.50 -13.79 14.95
C ASP A 68 -9.11 -14.55 13.67
N ALA A 69 -10.09 -14.83 12.80
CA ALA A 69 -9.85 -15.47 11.50
C ALA A 69 -8.96 -14.60 10.59
N GLN A 70 -9.23 -13.29 10.52
CA GLN A 70 -8.41 -12.35 9.76
C GLN A 70 -6.97 -12.28 10.31
N ILE A 71 -6.81 -12.20 11.63
CA ILE A 71 -5.48 -12.15 12.26
C ILE A 71 -4.71 -13.46 12.03
N ALA A 72 -5.39 -14.60 12.06
CA ALA A 72 -4.77 -15.91 11.81
C ALA A 72 -4.36 -16.10 10.34
N ALA A 73 -5.13 -15.58 9.39
CA ALA A 73 -4.84 -15.66 7.96
C ALA A 73 -3.76 -14.68 7.48
N ALA A 74 -3.56 -13.57 8.20
CA ALA A 74 -2.74 -12.43 7.77
C ALA A 74 -1.33 -12.80 7.27
N ALA A 75 -0.63 -13.70 7.97
CA ALA A 75 0.74 -14.06 7.61
C ALA A 75 0.82 -14.82 6.28
N GLU A 76 -0.19 -15.65 5.98
CA GLU A 76 -0.22 -16.40 4.73
C GLU A 76 -0.69 -15.52 3.56
N GLU A 77 -1.61 -14.58 3.80
CA GLU A 77 -2.08 -13.64 2.78
C GLU A 77 -0.96 -12.77 2.20
N VAL A 78 0.02 -12.39 3.03
CA VAL A 78 1.15 -11.54 2.62
C VAL A 78 2.42 -12.32 2.27
N LYS A 79 2.38 -13.65 2.33
CA LYS A 79 3.55 -14.48 2.06
C LYS A 79 4.03 -14.31 0.62
N GLY A 80 5.32 -14.02 0.49
CA GLY A 80 5.95 -13.76 -0.81
C GLY A 80 5.51 -12.46 -1.47
N LYS A 81 4.70 -11.63 -0.80
CA LYS A 81 4.39 -10.27 -1.26
C LYS A 81 5.53 -9.34 -0.94
N THR A 82 5.76 -8.41 -1.85
CA THR A 82 6.75 -7.34 -1.70
C THR A 82 6.12 -6.11 -1.04
N GLU A 83 6.95 -5.21 -0.55
CA GLU A 83 6.52 -3.88 -0.10
C GLU A 83 5.85 -3.08 -1.22
N MET A 84 6.27 -3.31 -2.48
CA MET A 84 5.62 -2.74 -3.67
C MET A 84 4.17 -3.22 -3.77
N ASP A 85 3.93 -4.53 -3.66
CA ASP A 85 2.58 -5.10 -3.75
C ASP A 85 1.67 -4.55 -2.64
N ALA A 86 2.18 -4.45 -1.41
CA ALA A 86 1.44 -3.91 -0.28
C ALA A 86 1.13 -2.41 -0.47
N THR A 87 2.07 -1.63 -0.99
CA THR A 87 1.88 -0.20 -1.27
C THR A 87 0.82 0.02 -2.33
N ILE A 88 0.86 -0.75 -3.42
CA ILE A 88 -0.13 -0.68 -4.50
C ILE A 88 -1.52 -1.06 -3.96
N ALA A 89 -1.63 -2.15 -3.20
CA ALA A 89 -2.89 -2.58 -2.60
C ALA A 89 -3.49 -1.48 -1.70
N TYR A 90 -2.66 -0.79 -0.92
CA TYR A 90 -3.10 0.36 -0.11
C TYR A 90 -3.61 1.51 -0.99
N LEU A 91 -2.86 1.91 -2.02
CA LEU A 91 -3.28 3.00 -2.92
C LEU A 91 -4.61 2.68 -3.63
N GLN A 92 -4.81 1.41 -4.00
CA GLN A 92 -6.03 0.98 -4.69
C GLN A 92 -7.29 1.07 -3.84
N VAL A 93 -7.20 1.02 -2.51
CA VAL A 93 -8.38 1.12 -1.63
C VAL A 93 -8.76 2.57 -1.28
N LEU A 94 -7.85 3.54 -1.49
CA LEU A 94 -8.03 4.91 -1.05
C LEU A 94 -9.25 5.60 -1.70
N GLY A 95 -10.21 5.94 -0.87
CA GLY A 95 -11.43 6.65 -1.26
C GLY A 95 -12.54 5.76 -1.84
N LEU A 96 -12.36 4.43 -1.87
CA LEU A 96 -13.40 3.51 -2.33
C LEU A 96 -14.51 3.31 -1.30
N ALA A 97 -14.21 3.36 0.00
CA ALA A 97 -15.21 3.20 1.07
C ALA A 97 -16.22 4.36 1.16
N LEU A 98 -15.99 5.47 0.44
CA LEU A 98 -16.88 6.64 0.37
C LEU A 98 -17.73 6.68 -0.91
N LYS A 99 -17.57 5.69 -1.80
CA LYS A 99 -18.43 5.51 -2.98
C LYS A 99 -19.60 4.62 -2.60
#